data_AF-A0AAE3YM38-F1
#
_entry.id   AF-A0AAE3YM38-F1
#
_cell.length_a   1.000
_cell.length_b   1.000
_cell.length_c   1.000
_cell.angle_alpha   90.00
_cell.angle_beta   90.00
_cell.angle_gamma   90.00
#
_symmetry.space_group_name_H-M   'P 1'
#
loop_
_entity.id
_entity.type
_entity.pdbx_description
1 polymer ?
#
loop_
_entity_poly.entity_id
_entity_poly.type
_entity_poly.pdbx_seq_one_letter_code
_entity_poly.pdbx_strand_id
1 'polypeptide(L)'
;MTRIRRLTLLVLPLALSIFVASPASAAPAKATAASLARAALHRSVAAAPPNLPSYVTNSVGNSSIIAVGVIGQKDGVYKVPGKYDERLQPQMWSHSQFGWNTTGGWYTGPGYCTAQMRSDDHGKTWRDQLPDLGPGVHLIGPNTSYALYAYPC
;
A
#
# COMPACT_ATOMS: atom_id res chain seq x y z
N MET A 1 45.67 35.94 3.50
CA MET A 1 45.62 34.50 3.82
C MET A 1 44.84 33.82 2.71
N THR A 2 45.51 33.01 1.89
CA THR A 2 45.01 32.50 0.62
C THR A 2 45.22 30.99 0.62
N ARG A 3 44.17 30.17 0.45
CA ARG A 3 44.21 28.80 -0.10
C ARG A 3 42.79 28.21 -0.24
N ILE A 4 42.23 28.28 -1.44
CA ILE A 4 42.09 27.21 -2.47
C ILE A 4 40.87 26.30 -2.25
N ARG A 5 39.78 26.66 -2.94
CA ARG A 5 38.67 25.77 -3.34
C ARG A 5 39.16 24.90 -4.49
N ARG A 6 38.90 23.59 -4.47
CA ARG A 6 38.91 22.77 -5.69
C ARG A 6 37.70 21.83 -5.71
N LEU A 7 36.85 22.11 -6.70
CA LEU A 7 35.74 21.34 -7.23
C LEU A 7 36.20 19.93 -7.62
N THR A 8 35.44 18.91 -7.24
CA THR A 8 35.55 17.58 -7.81
C THR A 8 34.44 17.40 -8.84
N LEU A 9 34.84 17.21 -10.10
CA LEU A 9 33.98 17.09 -11.27
C LEU A 9 33.35 15.69 -11.36
N LEU A 10 32.05 15.69 -11.65
CA LEU A 10 31.22 14.56 -12.07
C LEU A 10 31.64 14.06 -13.46
N VAL A 11 31.79 12.76 -13.63
CA VAL A 11 31.72 12.10 -14.94
C VAL A 11 30.98 10.77 -14.76
N LEU A 12 29.80 10.63 -15.38
CA LEU A 12 29.12 9.34 -15.52
C LEU A 12 28.72 9.17 -16.99
N PRO A 13 29.12 8.08 -17.67
CA PRO A 13 28.89 7.92 -19.09
C PRO A 13 27.47 7.45 -19.43
N LEU A 14 26.95 8.08 -20.48
CA LEU A 14 25.82 7.67 -21.31
C LEU A 14 26.04 6.24 -21.87
N ALA A 15 25.00 5.40 -21.84
CA ALA A 15 24.87 4.27 -22.76
C ALA A 15 23.46 4.26 -23.36
N LEU A 16 23.42 4.00 -24.66
CA LEU A 16 22.43 4.36 -25.66
C LEU A 16 21.86 3.08 -26.31
N SER A 17 20.61 3.16 -26.78
CA SER A 17 19.97 2.32 -27.83
C SER A 17 19.37 0.97 -27.37
N ILE A 18 18.29 0.40 -27.95
CA ILE A 18 17.79 0.41 -29.34
C ILE A 18 16.25 0.24 -29.37
N PHE A 19 15.60 0.90 -30.33
CA PHE A 19 14.20 0.78 -30.77
C PHE A 19 13.91 -0.55 -31.49
N VAL A 20 12.74 -1.18 -31.26
CA VAL A 20 12.09 -2.05 -32.25
C VAL A 20 10.60 -1.71 -32.34
N ALA A 21 10.15 -1.47 -33.58
CA ALA A 21 8.83 -1.01 -33.95
C ALA A 21 7.78 -2.14 -34.07
N SER A 22 6.51 -1.78 -33.85
CA SER A 22 5.30 -2.56 -34.14
C SER A 22 5.07 -2.75 -35.65
N PRO A 23 4.19 -3.70 -36.04
CA PRO A 23 2.93 -3.25 -36.63
C PRO A 23 1.67 -4.01 -36.20
N ALA A 24 0.55 -3.31 -36.36
CA ALA A 24 -0.83 -3.68 -36.10
C ALA A 24 -1.38 -4.76 -37.07
N SER A 25 -2.45 -5.43 -36.65
CA SER A 25 -3.40 -6.06 -37.58
C SER A 25 -4.83 -6.00 -37.05
N ALA A 26 -5.76 -5.90 -38.00
CA ALA A 26 -7.02 -5.18 -37.95
C ALA A 26 -8.22 -5.96 -37.39
N ALA A 27 -9.19 -5.20 -36.87
CA ALA A 27 -10.60 -5.61 -36.76
C ALA A 27 -11.35 -5.28 -38.06
N PRO A 28 -12.42 -6.01 -38.39
CA PRO A 28 -13.70 -5.32 -38.41
C PRO A 28 -14.85 -6.09 -37.75
N ALA A 29 -15.74 -5.29 -37.18
CA ALA A 29 -16.95 -5.65 -36.47
C ALA A 29 -18.03 -6.29 -37.36
N LYS A 30 -18.84 -7.17 -36.75
CA LYS A 30 -20.25 -7.33 -37.11
C LYS A 30 -21.10 -6.88 -35.94
N ALA A 31 -21.58 -5.65 -36.04
CA ALA A 31 -22.68 -5.15 -35.25
C ALA A 31 -23.97 -5.87 -35.68
N THR A 32 -24.68 -6.46 -34.74
CA THR A 32 -26.12 -6.68 -34.87
C THR A 32 -26.80 -5.79 -33.85
N ALA A 33 -27.36 -4.71 -34.36
CA ALA A 33 -28.23 -3.80 -33.62
C ALA A 33 -29.57 -4.50 -33.38
N ALA A 34 -29.79 -5.01 -32.17
CA ALA A 34 -31.12 -5.31 -31.64
C ALA A 34 -31.02 -5.66 -30.16
N SER A 35 -31.01 -4.65 -29.28
CA SER A 35 -31.67 -4.68 -27.96
C SER A 35 -31.18 -3.50 -27.10
N LEU A 36 -31.55 -2.27 -27.51
CA LEU A 36 -31.74 -1.18 -26.57
C LEU A 36 -33.18 -1.31 -26.05
N ALA A 37 -33.38 -1.93 -24.89
CA ALA A 37 -34.47 -1.59 -23.96
C ALA A 37 -34.50 -2.57 -22.77
N ARG A 38 -34.67 -2.01 -21.57
CA ARG A 38 -34.79 -2.63 -20.23
C ARG A 38 -33.43 -2.87 -19.57
N ALA A 39 -32.89 -1.92 -18.82
CA ALA A 39 -33.46 -1.43 -17.56
C ALA A 39 -34.02 -2.58 -16.73
N ALA A 40 -33.12 -3.45 -16.26
CA ALA A 40 -33.36 -4.30 -15.11
C ALA A 40 -32.15 -4.14 -14.19
N LEU A 41 -32.34 -3.22 -13.25
CA LEU A 41 -31.66 -3.06 -11.98
C LEU A 41 -31.15 -4.40 -11.43
N HIS A 42 -29.96 -4.85 -11.84
CA HIS A 42 -29.27 -5.91 -11.11
C HIS A 42 -28.76 -5.28 -9.83
N ARG A 43 -29.57 -5.46 -8.78
CA ARG A 43 -29.19 -5.30 -7.39
C ARG A 43 -27.98 -6.20 -7.19
N SER A 44 -26.78 -5.65 -7.36
CA SER A 44 -25.57 -6.26 -6.84
C SER A 44 -25.74 -6.23 -5.33
N VAL A 45 -26.34 -7.29 -4.78
CA VAL A 45 -26.17 -7.63 -3.38
C VAL A 45 -24.67 -7.88 -3.26
N ALA A 46 -23.92 -6.82 -2.93
CA ALA A 46 -22.56 -6.98 -2.47
C ALA A 46 -22.67 -7.96 -1.31
N ALA A 47 -22.14 -9.16 -1.52
CA ALA A 47 -22.08 -10.18 -0.52
C ALA A 47 -21.58 -9.53 0.78
N ALA A 48 -22.24 -9.83 1.90
CA ALA A 48 -21.72 -9.47 3.21
C ALA A 48 -20.22 -9.85 3.22
N PRO A 49 -19.33 -8.96 3.68
CA PRO A 49 -17.90 -9.28 3.72
C PRO A 49 -17.75 -10.63 4.42
N PRO A 50 -16.95 -11.55 3.85
CA PRO A 50 -16.84 -12.90 4.35
C PRO A 50 -16.53 -12.86 5.85
N ASN A 51 -17.21 -13.73 6.59
CA ASN A 51 -16.87 -14.04 7.97
C ASN A 51 -15.41 -14.50 7.96
N LEU A 52 -14.47 -13.59 8.31
CA LEU A 52 -13.05 -13.83 8.08
C LEU A 52 -12.60 -15.05 8.89
N PRO A 53 -11.88 -16.00 8.26
CA PRO A 53 -11.43 -17.20 8.95
C PRO A 53 -10.46 -16.85 10.08
N SER A 54 -10.47 -17.69 11.12
CA SER A 54 -9.85 -17.53 12.44
C SER A 54 -8.30 -17.51 12.47
N TYR A 55 -7.64 -17.06 11.40
CA TYR A 55 -6.18 -16.99 11.32
C TYR A 55 -5.70 -15.81 10.44
N VAL A 56 -6.14 -14.58 10.73
CA VAL A 56 -5.42 -13.40 10.23
C VAL A 56 -4.02 -13.44 10.86
N THR A 57 -3.01 -13.76 10.04
CA THR A 57 -1.63 -13.90 10.54
C THR A 57 -1.10 -12.55 10.99
N ASN A 58 -1.28 -11.52 10.15
CA ASN A 58 -0.86 -10.14 10.39
C ASN A 58 -1.93 -9.18 9.88
N SER A 59 -2.15 -8.07 10.58
CA SER A 59 -2.99 -6.99 10.09
C SER A 59 -2.47 -5.61 10.49
N VAL A 60 -2.86 -4.61 9.71
CA VAL A 60 -2.65 -3.19 10.04
C VAL A 60 -4.02 -2.53 10.16
N GLY A 61 -4.26 -1.88 11.28
CA GLY A 61 -5.41 -1.02 11.56
C GLY A 61 -5.01 0.44 11.48
N ASN A 62 -5.86 1.27 10.90
CA ASN A 62 -5.65 2.71 10.83
C ASN A 62 -6.65 3.41 11.75
N SER A 63 -6.23 3.76 12.96
CA SER A 63 -7.03 4.51 13.95
C SER A 63 -6.93 6.03 13.75
N SER A 64 -6.29 6.50 12.68
CA SER A 64 -6.09 7.92 12.37
C SER A 64 -7.31 8.54 11.68
N ILE A 65 -7.28 9.86 11.45
CA ILE A 65 -8.25 10.58 10.61
C ILE A 65 -7.83 10.69 9.13
N ILE A 66 -6.60 10.28 8.79
CA ILE A 66 -6.07 10.26 7.42
C ILE A 66 -5.90 8.82 6.94
N ALA A 67 -5.93 8.62 5.62
CA ALA A 67 -5.59 7.32 5.04
C ALA A 67 -4.07 7.04 5.12
N VAL A 68 -3.71 5.78 5.36
CA VAL A 68 -2.31 5.32 5.47
C VAL A 68 -2.04 4.32 4.35
N GLY A 69 -0.84 4.35 3.76
CA GLY A 69 -0.45 3.34 2.77
C GLY A 69 -0.21 2.00 3.45
N VAL A 70 -0.73 0.89 2.91
CA VAL A 70 -0.51 -0.45 3.43
C VAL A 70 0.08 -1.37 2.38
N ILE A 71 0.87 -2.33 2.85
CA ILE A 71 1.59 -3.29 2.03
C ILE A 71 0.97 -4.66 2.31
N GLY A 72 0.35 -5.28 1.31
CA GLY A 72 -0.32 -6.57 1.46
C GLY A 72 0.69 -7.71 1.61
N GLN A 73 1.61 -7.83 0.65
CA GLN A 73 2.60 -8.90 0.63
C GLN A 73 4.03 -8.35 0.70
N LYS A 74 4.86 -8.90 1.58
CA LYS A 74 6.28 -8.53 1.70
C LYS A 74 7.10 -9.24 0.62
N ASP A 75 7.13 -8.65 -0.58
CA ASP A 75 7.92 -9.13 -1.73
C ASP A 75 9.38 -8.62 -1.74
N GLY A 76 9.74 -7.76 -0.78
CA GLY A 76 11.09 -7.18 -0.66
C GLY A 76 11.32 -5.88 -1.46
N VAL A 77 10.35 -5.43 -2.24
CA VAL A 77 10.48 -4.26 -3.15
C VAL A 77 10.11 -2.94 -2.46
N TYR A 78 9.56 -2.97 -1.25
CA TYR A 78 9.11 -1.78 -0.50
C TYR A 78 10.25 -0.99 0.18
N LYS A 79 11.49 -1.08 -0.31
CA LYS A 79 12.58 -0.22 0.14
C LYS A 79 12.56 1.17 -0.52
N VAL A 80 11.63 1.40 -1.45
CA VAL A 80 11.45 2.67 -2.15
C VAL A 80 10.43 3.54 -1.38
N PRO A 81 10.76 4.81 -1.07
CA PRO A 81 9.82 5.74 -0.44
C PRO A 81 8.52 5.87 -1.25
N GLY A 82 7.37 5.90 -0.58
CA GLY A 82 6.07 6.07 -1.23
C GLY A 82 5.49 4.82 -1.88
N LYS A 83 6.19 3.68 -1.83
CA LYS A 83 5.65 2.41 -2.36
C LYS A 83 4.77 1.74 -1.31
N TYR A 84 3.51 1.51 -1.68
CA TYR A 84 2.52 0.70 -0.95
C TYR A 84 1.53 0.12 -1.96
N ASP A 85 0.77 -0.90 -1.56
CA ASP A 85 -0.20 -1.55 -2.45
C ASP A 85 -1.53 -0.80 -2.48
N GLU A 86 -2.04 -0.44 -1.30
CA GLU A 86 -3.35 0.17 -1.16
C GLU A 86 -3.38 1.27 -0.09
N ARG A 87 -4.41 2.13 -0.14
CA ARG A 87 -4.67 3.14 0.89
C ARG A 87 -5.72 2.64 1.88
N LEU A 88 -5.29 2.32 3.11
CA LEU A 88 -6.17 1.96 4.20
C LEU A 88 -6.87 3.20 4.73
N GLN A 89 -8.20 3.23 4.63
CA GLN A 89 -9.00 4.38 5.05
C GLN A 89 -8.97 4.56 6.57
N PRO A 90 -9.30 5.77 7.07
CA PRO A 90 -9.51 6.01 8.49
C PRO A 90 -10.46 4.98 9.12
N GLN A 91 -10.15 4.54 10.34
CA GLN A 91 -10.93 3.60 11.15
C GLN A 91 -11.17 2.22 10.51
N MET A 92 -10.30 1.84 9.56
CA MET A 92 -10.38 0.54 8.89
C MET A 92 -9.20 -0.36 9.25
N TRP A 93 -9.43 -1.67 9.10
CA TRP A 93 -8.40 -2.69 9.16
C TRP A 93 -8.13 -3.26 7.78
N SER A 94 -6.88 -3.59 7.48
CA SER A 94 -6.47 -4.15 6.20
C SER A 94 -7.25 -5.43 5.85
N HIS A 95 -7.48 -6.30 6.84
CA HIS A 95 -8.26 -7.52 6.65
C HIS A 95 -9.75 -7.22 6.36
N SER A 96 -10.35 -6.22 7.02
CA SER A 96 -11.75 -5.87 6.81
C SER A 96 -11.98 -5.13 5.50
N GLN A 97 -11.09 -4.21 5.13
CA GLN A 97 -11.25 -3.38 3.93
C GLN A 97 -10.88 -4.14 2.65
N PHE A 98 -9.80 -4.94 2.69
CA PHE A 98 -9.24 -5.57 1.50
C PHE A 98 -9.39 -7.10 1.48
N GLY A 99 -9.87 -7.71 2.56
CA GLY A 99 -9.94 -9.17 2.67
C GLY A 99 -8.57 -9.85 2.80
N TRP A 100 -7.53 -9.10 3.19
CA TRP A 100 -6.17 -9.62 3.29
C TRP A 100 -5.98 -10.50 4.53
N ASN A 101 -5.51 -11.72 4.33
CA ASN A 101 -5.14 -12.65 5.42
C ASN A 101 -3.81 -12.27 6.11
N THR A 102 -2.98 -11.49 5.43
CA THR A 102 -1.69 -11.01 5.93
C THR A 102 -1.43 -9.61 5.42
N THR A 103 -0.65 -8.84 6.18
CA THR A 103 -0.16 -7.52 5.79
C THR A 103 1.35 -7.56 6.00
N GLY A 104 2.10 -7.05 5.02
CA GLY A 104 3.56 -6.97 5.04
C GLY A 104 4.10 -5.72 5.74
N GLY A 105 3.29 -4.67 5.86
CA GLY A 105 3.68 -3.43 6.53
C GLY A 105 2.79 -2.24 6.20
N TRP A 106 3.27 -1.06 6.52
CA TRP A 106 2.63 0.20 6.17
C TRP A 106 3.64 1.26 5.70
N TYR A 107 3.12 2.31 5.09
CA TYR A 107 3.85 3.48 4.67
C TYR A 107 3.24 4.74 5.29
N THR A 108 4.08 5.53 5.95
CA THR A 108 3.74 6.85 6.48
C THR A 108 4.32 7.94 5.57
N GLY A 109 3.47 8.86 5.12
CA GLY A 109 3.87 9.94 4.22
C GLY A 109 4.84 10.96 4.84
N PRO A 110 5.48 11.82 4.04
CA PRO A 110 6.34 12.89 4.54
C PRO A 110 5.56 13.85 5.46
N GLY A 111 6.20 14.31 6.55
CA GLY A 111 5.58 15.19 7.54
C GLY A 111 4.60 14.50 8.51
N TYR A 112 4.57 13.17 8.52
CA TYR A 112 3.76 12.39 9.45
C TYR A 112 4.58 11.34 10.18
N CYS A 113 4.27 11.17 11.45
CA CYS A 113 4.75 10.11 12.30
C CYS A 113 3.58 9.17 12.61
N THR A 114 3.90 7.98 13.07
CA THR A 114 2.92 7.02 13.55
C THR A 114 3.23 6.68 14.99
N ALA A 115 2.25 6.81 15.87
CA ALA A 115 2.22 6.05 17.12
C ALA A 115 1.62 4.69 16.80
N GLN A 116 2.12 3.61 17.41
CA GLN A 116 1.60 2.28 17.15
C GLN A 116 1.35 1.49 18.43
N MET A 117 0.19 0.84 18.47
CA MET A 117 0.00 -0.32 19.33
C MET A 117 0.35 -1.58 18.55
N ARG A 118 1.10 -2.48 19.18
CA ARG A 118 1.51 -3.77 18.63
C ARG A 118 0.77 -4.91 19.33
N SER A 119 0.37 -5.91 18.56
CA SER A 119 -0.11 -7.19 19.06
C SER A 119 0.68 -8.33 18.40
N ASP A 120 1.13 -9.31 19.17
CA ASP A 120 1.77 -10.54 18.66
C ASP A 120 0.90 -11.80 18.87
N ASP A 121 -0.36 -11.60 19.25
CA ASP A 121 -1.32 -12.67 19.58
C ASP A 121 -2.64 -12.50 18.81
N HIS A 122 -2.54 -11.96 17.59
CA HIS A 122 -3.65 -11.74 16.66
C HIS A 122 -4.74 -10.81 17.21
N GLY A 123 -4.34 -9.76 17.92
CA GLY A 123 -5.21 -8.68 18.39
C GLY A 123 -5.84 -8.90 19.77
N LYS A 124 -5.42 -9.92 20.51
CA LYS A 124 -5.94 -10.19 21.88
C LYS A 124 -5.33 -9.25 22.91
N THR A 125 -4.03 -9.01 22.83
CA THR A 125 -3.31 -8.05 23.67
C THR A 125 -2.62 -7.01 22.79
N TRP A 126 -2.69 -5.76 23.27
CA TRP A 126 -2.08 -4.61 22.61
C TRP A 126 -1.14 -3.92 23.59
N ARG A 127 0.02 -3.53 23.10
CA ARG A 127 1.00 -2.76 23.85
C ARG A 127 1.57 -1.66 23.00
N ASP A 128 1.89 -0.54 23.62
CA ASP A 128 2.53 0.57 22.92
C ASP A 128 3.90 0.15 22.40
N GLN A 129 4.16 0.46 21.13
CA GLN A 129 5.45 0.29 20.50
C GLN A 129 6.13 1.65 20.47
N LEU A 130 7.23 1.78 21.22
CA LEU A 130 8.07 2.97 21.22
C LEU A 130 9.43 2.67 20.55
N PRO A 131 10.09 3.69 19.97
CA PRO A 131 9.57 5.03 19.73
C PRO A 131 8.53 5.04 18.60
N ASP A 132 7.77 6.14 18.51
CA ASP A 132 6.95 6.44 17.33
C ASP A 132 7.82 6.43 16.07
N LEU A 133 7.25 5.96 14.96
CA LEU A 133 7.99 5.80 13.72
C LEU A 133 7.69 6.95 12.78
N GLY A 134 8.75 7.59 12.29
CA GLY A 134 8.67 8.71 11.36
C GLY A 134 8.21 8.33 9.95
N PRO A 135 8.29 9.27 9.00
CA PRO A 135 7.95 9.02 7.61
C PRO A 135 8.75 7.87 7.01
N GLY A 136 8.11 7.03 6.20
CA GLY A 136 8.77 5.92 5.51
C GLY A 136 7.97 4.63 5.51
N VAL A 137 8.62 3.58 5.02
CA VAL A 137 8.08 2.21 4.99
C VAL A 137 8.47 1.46 6.25
N HIS A 138 7.48 0.83 6.88
CA HIS A 138 7.62 0.06 8.11
C HIS A 138 7.10 -1.35 7.88
N LEU A 139 8.01 -2.32 7.86
CA LEU A 139 7.68 -3.72 7.59
C LEU A 139 7.42 -4.46 8.88
N ILE A 140 6.41 -5.33 8.87
CA ILE A 140 6.00 -6.09 10.05
C ILE A 140 6.53 -7.52 10.01
N GLY A 141 6.76 -8.07 11.20
CA GLY A 141 7.17 -9.45 11.40
C GLY A 141 6.01 -10.43 11.18
N PRO A 142 6.30 -11.74 11.13
CA PRO A 142 5.25 -12.76 11.15
C PRO A 142 4.51 -12.75 12.49
N ASN A 143 3.22 -13.04 12.45
CA ASN A 143 2.27 -13.05 13.57
C ASN A 143 2.19 -11.73 14.36
N THR A 144 2.53 -10.60 13.75
CA THR A 144 2.45 -9.28 14.38
C THR A 144 1.42 -8.42 13.66
N SER A 145 0.53 -7.81 14.44
CA SER A 145 -0.43 -6.81 13.97
C SER A 145 -0.17 -5.46 14.63
N TYR A 146 -0.55 -4.39 13.94
CA TYR A 146 -0.39 -3.02 14.43
C TYR A 146 -1.69 -2.23 14.28
N ALA A 147 -2.01 -1.43 15.29
CA ALA A 147 -2.99 -0.34 15.20
C ALA A 147 -2.22 0.97 15.19
N LEU A 148 -2.43 1.77 14.14
CA LEU A 148 -1.64 2.96 13.87
C LEU A 148 -2.46 4.21 14.15
N TYR A 149 -1.82 5.22 14.73
CA TYR A 149 -2.33 6.58 14.76
C TYR A 149 -1.30 7.52 14.11
N ALA A 150 -1.59 7.98 12.90
CA ALA A 150 -0.75 8.88 12.14
C ALA A 150 -1.06 10.34 12.50
N TYR A 151 -0.03 11.10 12.81
CA TYR A 151 -0.11 12.50 13.22
C TYR A 151 1.02 13.33 12.61
N PRO A 152 0.86 14.66 12.45
CA PRO A 152 1.93 15.51 11.94
C PRO A 152 3.15 15.52 12.87
N CYS A 153 4.32 15.28 12.29
CA CYS A 153 5.60 15.65 12.88
C CYS A 153 6.30 16.66 11.96
#